data_AF-A0A7R9EWC4-F1
#
_entry.id   AF-A0A7R9EWC4-F1
#
_cell.length_a   1.000
_cell.length_b   1.000
_cell.length_c   1.000
_cell.angle_alpha   90.00
_cell.angle_beta   90.00
_cell.angle_gamma   90.00
#
_symmetry.space_group_name_H-M   'P 1'
#
loop_
_entity.id
_entity.type
_entity.pdbx_description
1 polymer ?
#
loop_
_entity_poly.entity_id
_entity_poly.type
_entity_poly.pdbx_seq_one_letter_code
_entity_poly.pdbx_strand_id
1 'polypeptide(L)'
;MEDVPECVVVCCRLEHIKIHEQHKGHDAMHLEMILILLVTLIVAQVALVEWKKRYYRSYQFCTLAGMWIIPVLMCLKNQWWRFIFSWLMFSCITGLIVRKALQKPLDGTTPRLVYKWFYLLYKLSYALGLVGYVVMMAAFFGLNLLFDSKVHIWMDFGMLFLFYGLYYGVLGRDVAEICADKMASHVGYYTAQGMPTRSLDATVCAVCGNKLLVQEGEEGVLENTYKLSCEHVYPLKHSIK
;
A
#
# COMPACT_ATOMS: atom_id res chain seq x y z
N MET A 1 0.14 47.34 39.09
CA MET A 1 0.89 47.46 37.83
C MET A 1 2.34 47.55 38.28
N GLU A 2 2.96 46.39 38.51
CA GLU A 2 4.32 46.31 39.07
C GLU A 2 5.31 46.89 38.07
N ASP A 3 6.05 47.91 38.50
CA ASP A 3 7.20 48.46 37.79
C ASP A 3 8.25 47.35 37.63
N VAL A 4 8.29 46.73 36.44
CA VAL A 4 9.36 45.80 36.09
C VAL A 4 10.67 46.59 36.15
N PRO A 5 11.65 46.20 36.99
CA PRO A 5 12.87 46.97 37.16
C PRO A 5 13.59 47.13 35.82
N GLU A 6 14.04 48.36 35.54
CA GLU A 6 14.64 48.77 34.26
C GLU A 6 15.77 47.82 33.81
N CYS A 7 16.51 47.25 34.78
CA CYS A 7 17.54 46.23 34.57
C CYS A 7 17.03 44.94 33.89
N VAL A 8 15.80 44.50 34.19
CA VAL A 8 15.21 43.28 33.60
C VAL A 8 14.79 43.53 32.15
N VAL A 9 14.26 44.72 31.85
CA VAL A 9 13.92 45.13 30.48
C VAL A 9 15.18 45.25 29.61
N VAL A 10 16.26 45.80 30.17
CA VAL A 10 17.56 45.90 29.49
C VAL A 10 18.18 44.52 29.26
N CYS A 11 18.14 43.62 30.25
CA CYS A 11 18.67 42.26 30.13
C CYS A 11 17.92 41.45 29.06
N CYS A 12 16.58 41.51 29.05
CA CYS A 12 15.74 40.83 28.07
C CYS A 12 15.98 41.38 26.64
N ARG A 13 16.19 42.69 26.50
CA ARG A 13 16.55 43.31 25.22
C ARG A 13 17.93 42.88 24.73
N LEU A 14 18.92 42.80 25.62
CA LEU A 14 20.26 42.29 25.28
C LEU A 14 20.23 40.82 24.88
N GLU A 15 19.45 39.99 25.55
CA GLU A 15 19.27 38.58 25.23
C GLU A 15 18.56 38.38 23.87
N HIS A 16 17.52 39.17 23.60
CA HIS A 16 16.83 39.19 22.30
C HIS A 16 17.75 39.64 21.15
N ILE A 17 18.60 40.66 21.39
CA ILE A 17 19.60 41.11 20.40
C ILE A 17 20.66 40.02 20.18
N LYS A 18 21.11 39.34 21.23
CA LYS A 18 22.08 38.24 21.15
C LYS A 18 21.52 37.03 20.37
N ILE A 19 20.24 36.69 20.59
CA ILE A 19 19.54 35.66 19.80
C ILE A 19 19.45 36.10 18.33
N HIS A 20 19.09 37.36 18.04
CA HIS A 20 19.04 37.87 16.67
C HIS A 20 20.41 37.94 15.99
N GLU A 21 21.49 38.23 16.71
CA GLU A 21 22.86 38.18 16.17
C GLU A 21 23.28 36.75 15.85
N GLN A 22 22.91 35.77 16.70
CA GLN A 22 23.13 34.35 16.42
C GLN A 22 22.32 33.84 15.22
N HIS A 23 21.16 34.43 14.92
CA HIS A 23 20.30 34.04 13.79
C HIS A 23 20.59 34.81 12.47
N LYS A 24 21.27 35.96 12.54
CA LYS A 24 21.51 36.87 11.41
C LYS A 24 22.23 36.24 10.20
N GLY A 25 23.05 35.22 10.43
CA GLY A 25 23.69 34.41 9.37
C GLY A 25 23.11 33.01 9.21
N HIS A 26 22.34 32.54 10.19
CA HIS A 26 21.73 31.22 10.21
C HIS A 26 20.48 31.16 9.33
N ASP A 27 19.72 32.26 9.22
CA ASP A 27 18.53 32.36 8.36
C ASP A 27 18.90 32.25 6.86
N ALA A 28 20.03 32.83 6.46
CA ALA A 28 20.56 32.68 5.10
C ALA A 28 21.00 31.23 4.81
N MET A 29 21.66 30.58 5.77
CA MET A 29 22.06 29.17 5.66
C MET A 29 20.85 28.21 5.62
N HIS A 30 19.81 28.49 6.41
CA HIS A 30 18.55 27.74 6.35
C HIS A 30 17.85 27.90 5.01
N LEU A 31 17.84 29.11 4.46
CA LEU A 31 17.23 29.39 3.17
C LEU A 31 17.96 28.65 2.04
N GLU A 32 19.29 28.59 2.08
CA GLU A 32 20.09 27.79 1.14
C GLU A 32 19.81 26.29 1.26
N MET A 33 19.77 25.74 2.48
CA MET A 33 19.42 24.32 2.70
C MET A 33 18.02 23.99 2.18
N ILE A 34 17.04 24.86 2.43
CA ILE A 34 15.66 24.68 1.96
C ILE A 34 15.60 24.76 0.43
N LEU A 35 16.34 25.67 -0.19
CA LEU A 35 16.33 25.84 -1.64
C LEU A 35 16.96 24.63 -2.34
N ILE A 36 18.08 24.13 -1.84
CA ILE A 36 18.70 22.88 -2.34
C ILE A 36 17.75 21.69 -2.13
N LEU A 37 17.12 21.58 -0.96
CA LEU A 37 16.12 20.54 -0.69
C LEU A 37 14.94 20.63 -1.67
N LEU A 38 14.41 21.82 -1.92
CA LEU A 38 13.29 22.02 -2.83
C LEU A 38 13.66 21.63 -4.27
N VAL A 39 14.81 22.09 -4.75
CA VAL A 39 15.29 21.77 -6.10
C VAL A 39 15.53 20.26 -6.24
N THR A 40 16.20 19.64 -5.26
CA THR A 40 16.44 18.18 -5.29
C THR A 40 15.15 17.38 -5.23
N LEU A 41 14.15 17.79 -4.43
CA LEU A 41 12.84 17.17 -4.40
C LEU A 41 12.11 17.29 -5.75
N ILE A 42 12.10 18.47 -6.37
CA ILE A 42 11.47 18.68 -7.68
C ILE A 42 12.14 17.79 -8.74
N VAL A 43 13.48 17.81 -8.80
CA VAL A 43 14.24 16.98 -9.75
C VAL A 43 13.97 15.49 -9.53
N ALA A 44 13.95 15.04 -8.27
CA ALA A 44 13.62 13.65 -7.94
C ALA A 44 12.21 13.26 -8.37
N GLN A 45 11.21 14.12 -8.14
CA GLN A 45 9.82 13.86 -8.56
C GLN A 45 9.70 13.76 -10.08
N VAL A 46 10.32 14.68 -10.83
CA VAL A 46 10.33 14.64 -12.30
C VAL A 46 11.01 13.36 -12.80
N ALA A 47 12.16 13.00 -12.23
CA ALA A 47 12.87 11.77 -12.59
C ALA A 47 12.03 10.51 -12.31
N LEU A 48 11.33 10.44 -11.18
CA LEU A 48 10.43 9.32 -10.85
C LEU A 48 9.26 9.22 -11.82
N VAL A 49 8.64 10.34 -12.18
CA VAL A 49 7.51 10.37 -13.12
C VAL A 49 7.96 9.94 -14.52
N GLU A 50 9.09 10.44 -15.00
CA GLU A 50 9.63 10.05 -16.30
C GLU A 50 10.09 8.58 -16.32
N TRP A 51 10.67 8.10 -15.22
CA TRP A 51 11.03 6.69 -15.09
C TRP A 51 9.80 5.78 -15.11
N LYS A 52 8.73 6.15 -14.40
CA LYS A 52 7.45 5.43 -14.42
C LYS A 52 6.84 5.37 -15.83
N LYS A 53 6.88 6.47 -16.59
CA LYS A 53 6.37 6.53 -17.97
C LYS A 53 7.19 5.67 -18.93
N ARG A 54 8.53 5.76 -18.86
CA ARG A 54 9.42 5.10 -19.84
C ARG A 54 9.63 3.61 -19.55
N TYR A 55 9.75 3.25 -18.27
CA TYR A 55 10.07 1.89 -17.83
C TYR A 55 9.19 1.44 -16.66
N TYR A 56 7.87 1.38 -16.86
CA TYR A 56 6.89 1.00 -15.84
C TYR A 56 7.27 -0.28 -15.08
N ARG A 57 7.69 -1.34 -15.79
CA ARG A 57 8.05 -2.63 -15.20
C ARG A 57 9.28 -2.55 -14.29
N SER A 58 10.28 -1.75 -14.66
CA SER A 58 11.47 -1.55 -13.81
C SER A 58 11.13 -0.71 -12.60
N TYR A 59 10.35 0.35 -12.79
CA TYR A 59 9.87 1.21 -11.72
C TYR A 59 9.09 0.38 -10.68
N GLN A 60 8.09 -0.38 -11.11
CA GLN A 60 7.24 -1.19 -10.24
C GLN A 60 8.02 -2.25 -9.46
N PHE A 61 8.99 -2.92 -10.09
CA PHE A 61 9.84 -3.90 -9.39
C PHE A 61 10.77 -3.24 -8.36
N CYS A 62 11.41 -2.13 -8.73
CA CYS A 62 12.30 -1.39 -7.82
C CYS A 62 11.53 -0.79 -6.64
N THR A 63 10.37 -0.18 -6.88
CA THR A 63 9.54 0.38 -5.80
C THR A 63 9.00 -0.71 -4.89
N LEU A 64 8.57 -1.85 -5.45
CA LEU A 64 8.13 -3.00 -4.67
C LEU A 64 9.27 -3.56 -3.81
N ALA A 65 10.46 -3.75 -4.39
CA ALA A 65 11.63 -4.22 -3.65
C ALA A 65 12.03 -3.23 -2.55
N GLY A 66 11.99 -1.93 -2.84
CA GLY A 66 12.24 -0.87 -1.85
C GLY A 66 11.25 -0.93 -0.69
N MET A 67 9.94 -0.95 -0.99
CA MET A 67 8.89 -1.06 0.04
C MET A 67 8.99 -2.35 0.84
N TRP A 68 9.43 -3.45 0.23
CA TRP A 68 9.56 -4.75 0.91
C TRP A 68 10.79 -4.81 1.82
N ILE A 69 11.94 -4.27 1.39
CA ILE A 69 13.23 -4.42 2.08
C ILE A 69 13.45 -3.35 3.16
N ILE A 70 13.08 -2.09 2.90
CA ILE A 70 13.39 -0.95 3.78
C ILE A 70 12.85 -1.16 5.22
N PRO A 71 11.56 -1.50 5.42
CA PRO A 71 11.02 -1.70 6.77
C PRO A 71 11.66 -2.88 7.50
N VAL A 72 12.03 -3.93 6.77
CA VAL A 72 12.66 -5.14 7.33
C VAL A 72 14.08 -4.85 7.81
N LEU A 73 14.87 -4.11 7.04
CA LEU A 73 16.21 -3.70 7.45
C LEU A 73 16.18 -2.88 8.74
N MET A 74 15.20 -1.99 8.89
CA MET A 74 14.99 -1.22 10.11
C MET A 74 14.59 -2.13 11.29
N CYS A 75 13.65 -3.06 11.08
CA CYS A 75 13.21 -3.98 12.14
C CYS A 75 14.28 -4.99 12.56
N LEU A 76 15.17 -5.41 11.65
CA LEU A 76 16.32 -6.26 11.97
C LEU A 76 17.33 -5.54 12.87
N LYS A 77 17.59 -4.25 12.61
CA LYS A 77 18.44 -3.43 13.47
C LYS A 77 17.84 -3.23 14.87
N ASN A 78 16.52 -3.04 14.95
CA ASN A 78 15.80 -2.85 16.21
C ASN A 78 15.38 -4.16 16.92
N GLN A 79 15.75 -5.34 16.39
CA GLN A 79 15.44 -6.65 16.97
C GLN A 79 13.94 -6.88 17.25
N TRP A 80 13.06 -6.40 16.37
CA TRP A 80 11.62 -6.60 16.48
C TRP A 80 11.17 -7.94 15.88
N TRP A 81 11.32 -9.00 16.67
CA TRP A 81 11.00 -10.38 16.30
C TRP A 81 9.56 -10.59 15.83
N ARG A 82 8.58 -9.88 16.41
CA ARG A 82 7.16 -9.98 16.03
C ARG A 82 6.92 -9.59 14.57
N PHE A 83 7.50 -8.47 14.16
CA PHE A 83 7.39 -7.99 12.78
C PHE A 83 8.07 -8.96 11.81
N ILE A 84 9.29 -9.39 12.14
CA ILE A 84 10.08 -10.32 11.31
C ILE A 84 9.31 -11.63 11.07
N PHE A 85 8.71 -12.21 12.11
CA PHE A 85 7.93 -13.44 11.98
C PHE A 85 6.71 -13.25 11.08
N SER A 86 5.92 -12.19 11.32
CA SER A 86 4.74 -11.88 10.50
C SER A 86 5.11 -11.63 9.04
N TRP A 87 6.22 -10.93 8.81
CA TRP A 87 6.72 -10.60 7.49
C TRP A 87 7.23 -11.83 6.75
N LEU A 88 7.94 -12.74 7.43
CA LEU A 88 8.47 -13.97 6.84
C LEU A 88 7.32 -14.91 6.45
N MET A 89 6.32 -15.07 7.32
CA MET A 89 5.11 -15.84 7.00
C MET A 89 4.41 -15.25 5.77
N PHE A 90 4.18 -13.94 5.77
CA PHE A 90 3.54 -13.25 4.66
C PHE A 90 4.34 -13.38 3.35
N SER A 91 5.65 -13.20 3.41
CA SER A 91 6.56 -13.30 2.26
C SER A 91 6.62 -14.71 1.69
N CYS A 92 6.66 -15.71 2.57
CA CYS A 92 6.65 -17.11 2.17
C CYS A 92 5.34 -17.48 1.45
N ILE A 93 4.18 -17.18 2.05
CA ILE A 93 2.89 -17.52 1.45
C ILE A 93 2.68 -16.78 0.13
N THR A 94 2.98 -15.48 0.09
CA THR A 94 2.88 -14.67 -1.13
C THR A 94 3.82 -15.18 -2.22
N GLY A 95 5.06 -15.55 -1.86
CA GLY A 95 6.02 -16.17 -2.78
C GLY A 95 5.52 -17.49 -3.36
N LEU A 96 4.89 -18.36 -2.56
CA LEU A 96 4.31 -19.62 -3.03
C LEU A 96 3.16 -19.40 -4.03
N ILE A 97 2.32 -18.40 -3.77
CA ILE A 97 1.17 -18.06 -4.62
C ILE A 97 1.62 -17.40 -5.92
N VAL A 98 2.59 -16.49 -5.85
CA VAL A 98 3.24 -15.90 -7.03
C VAL A 98 3.92 -16.99 -7.86
N ARG A 99 4.59 -17.95 -7.23
CA ARG A 99 5.21 -19.08 -7.94
C ARG A 99 4.16 -19.91 -8.70
N LYS A 100 3.02 -20.21 -8.07
CA LYS A 100 1.90 -20.88 -8.76
C LYS A 100 1.34 -20.03 -9.90
N ALA A 101 1.21 -18.71 -9.72
CA ALA A 101 0.74 -17.79 -10.76
C ALA A 101 1.70 -17.63 -11.96
N LEU A 102 2.97 -17.99 -11.81
CA LEU A 102 4.00 -17.92 -12.86
C LEU A 102 4.29 -19.27 -13.55
N GLN A 103 3.74 -20.38 -13.04
CA GLN A 103 3.94 -21.70 -13.63
C GLN A 103 3.29 -21.81 -15.02
N LYS A 104 3.99 -22.44 -15.96
CA LYS A 104 3.50 -22.77 -17.29
C LYS A 104 3.39 -24.29 -17.45
N PRO A 105 2.28 -24.83 -17.97
CA PRO A 105 1.00 -24.16 -18.27
C PRO A 105 0.27 -23.76 -16.97
N LEU A 106 -0.54 -22.69 -17.04
CA LEU A 106 -1.40 -22.29 -15.93
C LEU A 106 -2.51 -23.33 -15.73
N ASP A 107 -2.60 -23.89 -14.54
CA ASP A 107 -3.74 -24.73 -14.18
C ASP A 107 -5.00 -23.87 -13.98
N GLY A 108 -6.15 -24.34 -14.45
CA GLY A 108 -7.40 -23.58 -14.47
C GLY A 108 -7.85 -23.14 -13.07
N THR A 109 -7.52 -23.88 -12.02
CA THR A 109 -7.90 -23.52 -10.64
C THR A 109 -7.01 -22.44 -10.02
N THR A 110 -5.83 -22.18 -10.61
CA THR A 110 -4.81 -21.27 -10.06
C THR A 110 -5.26 -19.83 -9.93
N PRO A 111 -5.89 -19.19 -10.94
CA PRO A 111 -6.36 -17.81 -10.81
C PRO A 111 -7.36 -17.64 -9.66
N ARG A 112 -8.26 -18.62 -9.46
CA ARG A 112 -9.25 -18.58 -8.37
C ARG A 112 -8.58 -18.58 -7.00
N LEU A 113 -7.54 -19.40 -6.81
CA LEU A 113 -6.77 -19.45 -5.57
C LEU A 113 -6.02 -18.12 -5.31
N VAL A 114 -5.37 -17.59 -6.35
CA VAL A 114 -4.62 -16.33 -6.29
C VAL A 114 -5.54 -15.17 -5.89
N TYR A 115 -6.69 -15.02 -6.56
CA TYR A 115 -7.67 -13.99 -6.23
C TYR A 115 -8.26 -14.17 -4.84
N LYS A 116 -8.53 -15.40 -4.40
CA LYS A 116 -9.05 -15.66 -3.05
C LYS A 116 -8.05 -15.25 -1.96
N TRP A 117 -6.76 -15.51 -2.16
CA TRP A 117 -5.71 -15.11 -1.23
C TRP A 117 -5.55 -13.60 -1.14
N PHE A 118 -5.38 -12.91 -2.28
CA PHE A 118 -5.22 -11.45 -2.27
C PHE A 118 -6.48 -10.74 -1.74
N TYR A 119 -7.66 -11.31 -1.97
CA TYR A 119 -8.90 -10.79 -1.39
C TYR A 119 -8.97 -10.99 0.13
N LEU A 120 -8.52 -12.13 0.65
CA LEU A 120 -8.40 -12.36 2.09
C LEU A 120 -7.43 -11.35 2.72
N LEU A 121 -6.29 -11.13 2.07
CA LEU A 121 -5.31 -10.16 2.52
C LEU A 121 -5.86 -8.74 2.53
N TYR A 122 -6.59 -8.33 1.48
CA TYR A 122 -7.29 -7.04 1.43
C TYR A 122 -8.29 -6.89 2.57
N LYS A 123 -9.09 -7.92 2.89
CA LYS A 123 -10.02 -7.87 4.03
C LYS A 123 -9.29 -7.73 5.35
N LEU A 124 -8.19 -8.47 5.54
CA LEU A 124 -7.39 -8.42 6.76
C LEU A 124 -6.73 -7.05 6.94
N SER A 125 -6.11 -6.49 5.88
CA SER A 125 -5.49 -5.17 5.94
C SER A 125 -6.51 -4.06 6.17
N TYR A 126 -7.67 -4.14 5.54
CA TYR A 126 -8.79 -3.22 5.76
C TYR A 126 -9.31 -3.30 7.20
N ALA A 127 -9.50 -4.51 7.73
CA ALA A 127 -9.95 -4.70 9.11
C ALA A 127 -8.93 -4.16 10.13
N LEU A 128 -7.64 -4.46 9.95
CA LEU A 128 -6.57 -3.95 10.81
C LEU A 128 -6.49 -2.42 10.75
N GLY A 129 -6.58 -1.83 9.55
CA GLY A 129 -6.57 -0.38 9.36
C GLY A 129 -7.79 0.29 10.01
N LEU A 130 -8.98 -0.28 9.84
CA LEU A 130 -10.21 0.22 10.46
C LEU A 130 -10.14 0.14 11.99
N VAL A 131 -9.67 -0.98 12.54
CA VAL A 131 -9.47 -1.14 13.98
C VAL A 131 -8.47 -0.11 14.50
N GLY A 132 -7.33 0.07 13.83
CA GLY A 132 -6.33 1.07 14.21
C GLY A 132 -6.88 2.49 14.20
N TYR A 133 -7.66 2.84 13.16
CA TYR A 133 -8.33 4.13 13.07
C TYR A 133 -9.33 4.35 14.21
N VAL A 134 -10.19 3.36 14.50
CA VAL A 134 -11.17 3.44 15.59
C VAL A 134 -10.49 3.60 16.94
N VAL A 135 -9.40 2.86 17.20
CA VAL A 135 -8.61 2.98 18.43
C VAL A 135 -7.98 4.36 18.57
N MET A 136 -7.44 4.92 17.48
CA MET A 136 -6.90 6.28 17.49
C MET A 136 -7.99 7.32 17.74
N MET A 137 -9.13 7.22 17.06
CA MET A 137 -10.26 8.12 17.28
C MET A 137 -10.74 8.04 18.74
N ALA A 138 -10.87 6.83 19.30
CA ALA A 138 -11.23 6.64 20.70
C ALA A 138 -10.22 7.27 21.67
N ALA A 139 -8.92 7.25 21.33
CA ALA A 139 -7.90 7.95 22.10
C ALA A 139 -8.06 9.48 22.05
N PHE A 140 -8.37 10.06 20.89
CA PHE A 140 -8.63 11.50 20.73
C PHE A 140 -9.88 11.97 21.48
N PHE A 141 -10.95 11.17 21.49
CA PHE A 141 -12.18 11.49 22.23
C PHE A 141 -12.07 11.28 23.75
N GLY A 142 -10.89 10.86 24.26
CA GLY A 142 -10.67 10.70 25.69
C GLY A 142 -11.35 9.47 26.31
N LEU A 143 -11.87 8.53 25.48
CA LEU A 143 -12.45 7.26 25.97
C LEU A 143 -11.41 6.42 26.73
N ASN A 144 -10.12 6.69 26.55
CA ASN A 144 -9.02 6.14 27.33
C ASN A 144 -9.13 6.40 28.84
N LEU A 145 -9.69 7.56 29.22
CA LEU A 145 -9.84 7.96 30.63
C LEU A 145 -10.88 7.10 31.35
N LEU A 146 -11.86 6.54 30.63
CA LEU A 146 -12.86 5.62 31.19
C LEU A 146 -12.27 4.26 31.57
N PHE A 147 -11.15 3.87 30.95
CA PHE A 147 -10.45 2.61 31.19
C PHE A 147 -9.15 2.80 31.99
N ASP A 148 -8.98 3.96 32.64
CA ASP A 148 -7.80 4.33 33.45
C ASP A 148 -6.45 4.01 32.78
N SER A 149 -6.40 4.19 31.45
CA SER A 149 -5.28 3.84 30.61
C SER A 149 -4.62 5.10 30.05
N LYS A 150 -3.28 5.10 29.99
CA LYS A 150 -2.52 6.22 29.43
C LYS A 150 -2.79 6.33 27.92
N VAL A 151 -3.18 7.52 27.46
CA VAL A 151 -3.45 7.84 26.04
C VAL A 151 -2.32 7.41 25.11
N HIS A 152 -1.07 7.54 25.55
CA HIS A 152 0.11 7.11 24.79
C HIS A 152 0.05 5.64 24.36
N ILE A 153 -0.42 4.74 25.23
CA ILE A 153 -0.44 3.29 24.94
C ILE A 153 -1.46 2.97 23.83
N TRP A 154 -2.61 3.63 23.84
CA TRP A 154 -3.62 3.44 22.80
C TRP A 154 -3.22 4.08 21.48
N MET A 155 -2.53 5.22 21.51
CA MET A 155 -1.96 5.84 20.32
C MET A 155 -0.91 4.93 19.67
N ASP A 156 -0.01 4.34 20.45
CA ASP A 156 0.98 3.38 19.96
C ASP A 156 0.31 2.14 19.35
N PHE A 157 -0.71 1.61 20.03
CA PHE A 157 -1.46 0.46 19.55
C PHE A 157 -2.20 0.78 18.25
N GLY A 158 -2.93 1.90 18.20
CA GLY A 158 -3.64 2.35 17.01
C GLY A 158 -2.71 2.59 15.83
N MET A 159 -1.57 3.27 16.06
CA MET A 159 -0.56 3.52 15.03
C MET A 159 0.08 2.22 14.52
N LEU A 160 0.34 1.26 15.41
CA LEU A 160 0.89 -0.04 15.04
C LEU A 160 -0.10 -0.82 14.15
N PHE A 161 -1.38 -0.86 14.49
CA PHE A 161 -2.41 -1.50 13.66
C PHE A 161 -2.57 -0.84 12.29
N LEU A 162 -2.58 0.50 12.24
CA LEU A 162 -2.59 1.24 10.98
C LEU A 162 -1.36 0.96 10.13
N PHE A 163 -0.18 0.93 10.73
CA PHE A 163 1.06 0.63 10.04
C PHE A 163 1.03 -0.77 9.43
N TYR A 164 0.62 -1.79 10.19
CA TYR A 164 0.48 -3.15 9.67
C TYR A 164 -0.58 -3.26 8.56
N GLY A 165 -1.74 -2.62 8.74
CA GLY A 165 -2.81 -2.61 7.75
C GLY A 165 -2.36 -1.95 6.44
N LEU A 166 -1.77 -0.76 6.51
CA LEU A 166 -1.30 -0.04 5.33
C LEU A 166 -0.13 -0.76 4.66
N TYR A 167 0.85 -1.24 5.42
CA TYR A 167 2.03 -1.92 4.91
C TYR A 167 1.66 -3.17 4.12
N TYR A 168 0.96 -4.12 4.76
CA TYR A 168 0.54 -5.34 4.08
C TYR A 168 -0.49 -5.07 2.98
N GLY A 169 -1.37 -4.07 3.16
CA GLY A 169 -2.36 -3.67 2.16
C GLY A 169 -1.75 -3.16 0.85
N VAL A 170 -0.81 -2.22 0.93
CA VAL A 170 -0.09 -1.68 -0.25
C VAL A 170 0.72 -2.79 -0.92
N LEU A 171 1.48 -3.55 -0.13
CA LEU A 171 2.36 -4.60 -0.65
C LEU A 171 1.55 -5.72 -1.31
N GLY A 172 0.43 -6.14 -0.71
CA GLY A 172 -0.48 -7.13 -1.29
C GLY A 172 -1.16 -6.65 -2.58
N ARG A 173 -1.55 -5.37 -2.66
CA ARG A 173 -2.11 -4.76 -3.86
C ARG A 173 -1.11 -4.76 -5.02
N ASP A 174 0.12 -4.33 -4.77
CA ASP A 174 1.16 -4.23 -5.80
C ASP A 174 1.55 -5.61 -6.34
N VAL A 175 1.63 -6.63 -5.47
CA VAL A 175 1.88 -8.01 -5.91
C VAL A 175 0.68 -8.59 -6.66
N ALA A 176 -0.55 -8.26 -6.27
CA ALA A 176 -1.75 -8.71 -6.96
C ALA A 176 -1.80 -8.17 -8.40
N GLU A 177 -1.44 -6.91 -8.62
CA GLU A 177 -1.34 -6.30 -9.96
C GLU A 177 -0.31 -7.06 -10.84
N ILE A 178 0.89 -7.31 -10.31
CA ILE A 178 1.93 -8.08 -11.04
C ILE A 178 1.44 -9.50 -11.36
N CYS A 179 0.77 -10.16 -10.41
CA CYS A 179 0.22 -11.49 -10.63
C CYS A 179 -0.87 -11.48 -11.72
N ALA A 180 -1.76 -10.50 -11.70
CA ALA A 180 -2.84 -10.35 -12.67
C ALA A 180 -2.27 -10.15 -14.09
N ASP A 181 -1.31 -9.24 -14.26
CA ASP A 181 -0.66 -8.99 -15.55
C ASP A 181 0.06 -10.23 -16.08
N LYS A 182 0.75 -10.96 -15.20
CA LYS A 182 1.46 -12.19 -15.57
C LYS A 182 0.51 -13.30 -15.96
N MET A 183 -0.55 -13.53 -15.19
CA MET A 183 -1.56 -14.52 -15.51
C MET A 183 -2.25 -14.19 -16.84
N ALA A 184 -2.64 -12.93 -17.06
CA ALA A 184 -3.24 -12.49 -18.32
C ALA A 184 -2.33 -12.76 -19.54
N SER A 185 -1.03 -12.51 -19.40
CA SER A 185 -0.04 -12.79 -20.47
C SER A 185 0.16 -14.29 -20.75
N HIS A 186 -0.08 -15.15 -19.76
CA HIS A 186 0.12 -16.60 -19.88
C HIS A 186 -1.09 -17.34 -20.44
N VAL A 187 -2.28 -16.79 -20.27
CA VAL A 187 -3.53 -17.39 -20.77
C VAL A 187 -3.63 -17.31 -22.30
N GLY A 188 -2.93 -16.36 -22.95
CA GLY A 188 -2.61 -16.45 -24.38
C GLY A 188 -3.78 -16.25 -25.36
N TYR A 189 -4.91 -15.69 -24.95
CA TYR A 189 -6.01 -15.33 -25.87
C TYR A 189 -5.68 -14.12 -26.77
N TYR A 190 -4.56 -13.45 -26.55
CA TYR A 190 -4.11 -12.33 -27.37
C TYR A 190 -2.68 -12.57 -27.85
N THR A 191 -2.50 -12.68 -29.17
CA THR A 191 -1.19 -12.60 -29.85
C THR A 191 -1.10 -11.25 -30.55
N ALA A 192 0.00 -10.52 -30.36
CA ALA A 192 0.17 -9.21 -31.00
C ALA A 192 0.40 -9.28 -32.52
N GLN A 193 0.62 -10.48 -33.08
CA GLN A 193 0.89 -10.72 -34.51
C GLN A 193 0.29 -12.06 -35.02
N GLY A 194 -0.98 -12.36 -34.77
CA GLY A 194 -1.62 -13.54 -35.38
C GLY A 194 -3.10 -13.73 -35.07
N MET A 195 -3.73 -14.71 -35.74
CA MET A 195 -5.07 -15.17 -35.40
C MET A 195 -5.02 -16.00 -34.10
N PRO A 196 -5.87 -15.74 -33.10
CA PRO A 196 -5.90 -16.50 -31.86
C PRO A 196 -6.26 -17.97 -32.15
N THR A 197 -5.43 -18.89 -31.68
CA THR A 197 -5.55 -20.34 -31.93
C THR A 197 -6.59 -21.05 -31.06
N ARG A 198 -7.28 -20.33 -30.15
CA ARG A 198 -8.32 -20.87 -29.27
C ARG A 198 -9.58 -20.01 -29.33
N SER A 199 -10.67 -20.59 -29.82
CA SER A 199 -12.02 -20.05 -29.67
C SER A 199 -12.52 -20.27 -28.25
N LEU A 200 -13.03 -19.21 -27.62
CA LEU A 200 -13.60 -19.29 -26.28
C LEU A 200 -15.08 -19.67 -26.36
N ASP A 201 -15.46 -20.76 -25.70
CA ASP A 201 -16.86 -21.16 -25.55
C ASP A 201 -17.55 -20.21 -24.54
N ALA A 202 -18.79 -19.79 -24.82
CA ALA A 202 -19.54 -18.84 -23.98
C ALA A 202 -19.76 -19.34 -22.54
N THR A 203 -19.60 -20.63 -22.30
CA THR A 203 -19.70 -21.25 -20.97
C THR A 203 -18.40 -21.25 -20.18
N VAL A 204 -17.29 -20.76 -20.75
CA VAL A 204 -15.94 -20.85 -20.18
C VAL A 204 -15.36 -19.45 -19.94
N CYS A 205 -14.87 -19.21 -18.72
CA CYS A 205 -14.28 -17.93 -18.35
C CYS A 205 -12.99 -17.66 -19.14
N ALA A 206 -12.93 -16.50 -19.82
CA ALA A 206 -11.77 -16.02 -20.60
C ALA A 206 -10.48 -15.86 -19.78
N VAL A 207 -10.57 -15.81 -18.44
CA VAL A 207 -9.44 -15.57 -17.55
C VAL A 207 -8.92 -16.86 -16.92
N CYS A 208 -9.81 -17.79 -16.54
CA CYS A 208 -9.42 -19.01 -15.84
C CYS A 208 -9.67 -20.31 -16.62
N GLY A 209 -10.26 -20.25 -17.81
CA GLY A 209 -10.52 -21.42 -18.65
C GLY A 209 -11.49 -22.44 -18.03
N ASN A 210 -12.17 -22.09 -16.94
CA ASN A 210 -13.12 -22.97 -16.27
C ASN A 210 -14.55 -22.63 -16.67
N LYS A 211 -15.45 -23.61 -16.52
CA LYS A 211 -16.89 -23.37 -16.65
C LYS A 211 -17.36 -22.30 -15.67
N LEU A 212 -18.09 -21.32 -16.19
CA LEU A 212 -18.81 -20.31 -15.40
C LEU A 212 -19.79 -21.05 -14.48
N LEU A 213 -19.71 -20.77 -13.17
CA LEU A 213 -20.50 -21.48 -12.16
C LEU A 213 -21.93 -20.93 -12.01
N VAL A 214 -22.23 -19.78 -12.62
CA VAL A 214 -23.51 -19.06 -12.52
C VAL A 214 -23.89 -18.57 -13.93
N GLN A 215 -25.09 -18.91 -14.39
CA GLN A 215 -25.63 -18.50 -15.69
C GLN A 215 -26.28 -17.10 -15.62
N GLU A 216 -26.56 -16.50 -16.78
CA GLU A 216 -27.13 -15.15 -16.91
C GLU A 216 -28.35 -14.95 -15.98
N GLY A 217 -28.28 -13.98 -15.05
CA GLY A 217 -29.43 -13.52 -14.27
C GLY A 217 -29.62 -14.12 -12.87
N GLU A 218 -28.74 -15.02 -12.41
CA GLU A 218 -28.77 -15.54 -11.03
C GLU A 218 -27.78 -14.81 -10.11
N GLU A 219 -28.22 -14.42 -8.91
CA GLU A 219 -27.34 -13.83 -7.89
C GLU A 219 -26.44 -14.93 -7.30
N GLY A 220 -25.16 -14.90 -7.70
CA GLY A 220 -24.15 -15.81 -7.19
C GLY A 220 -23.63 -15.37 -5.82
N VAL A 221 -23.52 -16.32 -4.88
CA VAL A 221 -22.95 -16.08 -3.54
C VAL A 221 -21.49 -15.59 -3.58
N LEU A 222 -20.79 -15.74 -4.72
CA LEU A 222 -19.36 -15.39 -4.87
C LEU A 222 -19.06 -14.39 -6.02
N GLU A 223 -19.70 -14.52 -7.19
CA GLU A 223 -19.46 -13.71 -8.40
C GLU A 223 -20.76 -13.64 -9.23
N ASN A 224 -21.15 -12.44 -9.66
CA ASN A 224 -22.28 -12.23 -10.57
C ASN A 224 -21.76 -12.22 -12.01
N THR A 225 -22.44 -12.93 -12.89
CA THR A 225 -22.02 -13.06 -14.28
C THR A 225 -22.67 -11.97 -15.13
N TYR A 226 -21.87 -11.11 -15.78
CA TYR A 226 -22.36 -10.04 -16.66
C TYR A 226 -21.91 -10.27 -18.10
N LYS A 227 -22.83 -10.06 -19.06
CA LYS A 227 -22.55 -10.19 -20.49
C LYS A 227 -22.38 -8.83 -21.12
N LEU A 228 -21.25 -8.62 -21.78
CA LEU A 228 -20.97 -7.42 -22.56
C LEU A 228 -21.72 -7.47 -23.90
N SER A 229 -21.88 -6.33 -24.57
CA SER A 229 -22.48 -6.22 -25.90
C SER A 229 -21.73 -6.97 -27.02
N CYS A 230 -20.51 -7.45 -26.74
CA CYS A 230 -19.75 -8.37 -27.59
C CYS A 230 -20.01 -9.85 -27.28
N GLU A 231 -21.13 -10.17 -26.61
CA GLU A 231 -21.56 -11.51 -26.16
C GLU A 231 -20.63 -12.24 -25.19
N HIS A 232 -19.51 -11.64 -24.79
CA HIS A 232 -18.60 -12.22 -23.81
C HIS A 232 -19.12 -12.10 -22.39
N VAL A 233 -18.99 -13.20 -21.66
CA VAL A 233 -19.52 -13.39 -20.31
C VAL A 233 -18.38 -13.31 -19.28
N TYR A 234 -18.46 -12.38 -18.33
CA TYR A 234 -17.42 -12.10 -17.33
C TYR A 234 -17.96 -12.17 -15.90
N PRO A 235 -17.23 -12.77 -14.94
CA PRO A 235 -17.60 -12.74 -13.52
C PRO A 235 -17.24 -11.38 -12.88
N LEU A 236 -18.25 -10.55 -12.62
CA LEU A 236 -18.16 -9.34 -11.82
C LEU A 236 -18.31 -9.67 -10.33
N LYS A 237 -17.36 -9.24 -9.50
CA LYS A 237 -17.58 -9.19 -8.05
C LYS A 237 -18.57 -8.09 -7.72
N HIS A 238 -19.50 -8.41 -6.82
CA HIS A 238 -20.54 -7.52 -6.31
C HIS A 238 -19.98 -6.14 -6.01
N SER A 239 -20.40 -5.14 -6.80
CA SER A 239 -20.16 -3.73 -6.46
C SER A 239 -21.05 -3.44 -5.25
N ILE A 240 -20.43 -3.05 -4.15
CA ILE A 240 -21.16 -2.57 -2.97
C ILE A 240 -21.84 -1.27 -3.41
N LYS A 241 -23.18 -1.27 -3.43
CA LYS A 241 -23.96 -0.03 -3.36
C LYS A 241 -23.82 0.55 -1.96
#